data_AF-A0A2V3HQU2-F1
#
_entry.id   AF-A0A2V3HQU2-F1
#
_cell.length_a   1.000
_cell.length_b   1.000
_cell.length_c   1.000
_cell.angle_alpha   90.00
_cell.angle_beta   90.00
_cell.angle_gamma   90.00
#
_symmetry.space_group_name_H-M   'P 1'
#
loop_
_entity.id
_entity.type
_entity.pdbx_description
1 polymer ?
#
loop_
_entity_poly.entity_id
_entity_poly.type
_entity_poly.pdbx_seq_one_letter_code
_entity_poly.pdbx_strand_id
1 'polypeptide(L)'
;MSDETGDWKGEQFERLWHGRNAKGNNPVKAAKFRQYIREHVRQKIPDIKSVSRKRQMTKEGSSGHIDESRYLSKEYCRKYWMGELQQEIRDAETY
;
A
#
# COMPACT_ATOMS: atom_id res chain seq x y z
N MET A 1 15.37 19.67 4.97
CA MET A 1 15.97 18.79 3.96
C MET A 1 14.83 18.01 3.32
N SER A 2 14.20 18.57 2.30
CA SER A 2 12.92 18.07 1.76
C SER A 2 13.14 16.86 0.86
N ASP A 3 12.68 15.70 1.33
CA ASP A 3 12.14 14.53 0.64
C ASP A 3 12.48 14.25 -0.85
N GLU A 4 13.74 14.38 -1.29
CA GLU A 4 14.16 13.90 -2.64
C GLU A 4 14.12 12.35 -2.76
N THR A 5 13.87 11.65 -1.64
CA THR A 5 13.80 10.18 -1.59
C THR A 5 12.44 9.64 -2.05
N GLY A 6 11.37 10.45 -2.01
CA GLY A 6 10.02 10.02 -2.38
C GLY A 6 9.86 9.81 -3.90
N ASP A 7 10.37 10.75 -4.69
CA ASP A 7 10.13 10.78 -6.14
C ASP A 7 10.67 9.54 -6.87
N TRP A 8 11.90 9.12 -6.59
CA TRP A 8 12.49 7.97 -7.29
C TRP A 8 11.79 6.64 -6.94
N LYS A 9 11.32 6.47 -5.70
CA LYS A 9 10.56 5.27 -5.31
C LYS A 9 9.20 5.21 -6.00
N GLY A 10 8.52 6.35 -6.08
CA GLY A 10 7.24 6.48 -6.80
C GLY A 10 7.41 6.16 -8.28
N GLU A 11 8.44 6.70 -8.91
CA GLU A 11 8.73 6.44 -10.32
C GLU A 11 9.10 4.97 -10.57
N GLN A 12 9.89 4.35 -9.68
CA GLN A 12 10.18 2.91 -9.73
C GLN A 12 8.90 2.07 -9.59
N PHE A 13 7.98 2.46 -8.71
CA PHE A 13 6.69 1.78 -8.59
C PHE A 13 5.91 1.83 -9.90
N GLU A 14 5.78 3.01 -10.51
CA GLU A 14 5.05 3.15 -11.78
C GLU A 14 5.72 2.35 -12.90
N ARG A 15 7.05 2.40 -12.95
CA ARG A 15 7.86 1.63 -13.89
C ARG A 15 7.62 0.12 -13.75
N LEU A 16 7.64 -0.43 -12.54
CA LEU A 16 7.38 -1.85 -12.27
C LEU A 16 5.90 -2.21 -12.49
N TRP A 17 4.98 -1.34 -12.09
CA TRP A 17 3.54 -1.54 -12.23
C TRP A 17 3.09 -1.61 -13.69
N HIS A 18 3.72 -0.83 -14.55
CA HIS A 18 3.49 -0.83 -16.00
C HIS A 18 4.43 -1.77 -16.75
N GLY A 19 5.47 -2.31 -16.11
CA GLY A 19 6.43 -3.22 -16.74
C GLY A 19 7.47 -2.53 -17.62
N ARG A 20 7.63 -1.21 -17.50
CA ARG A 20 8.52 -0.40 -18.33
C ARG A 20 9.98 -0.68 -17.97
N ASN A 21 10.76 -1.23 -18.89
CA ASN A 21 12.17 -1.51 -18.71
C ASN A 21 13.01 -0.79 -19.78
N ALA A 22 14.34 -0.80 -19.64
CA ALA A 22 15.24 -0.11 -20.58
C ALA A 22 15.19 -0.69 -22.02
N LYS A 23 14.76 -1.93 -22.18
CA LYS A 23 14.59 -2.65 -23.46
C LYS A 23 13.14 -2.66 -23.97
N GLY A 24 12.19 -2.02 -23.29
CA GLY A 24 10.78 -1.97 -23.69
C GLY A 24 9.79 -2.36 -22.57
N ASN A 25 8.61 -2.85 -22.93
CA ASN A 25 7.58 -3.26 -21.97
C ASN A 25 7.66 -4.76 -21.65
N ASN A 26 7.60 -5.14 -20.37
CA ASN A 26 7.53 -6.54 -19.93
C ASN A 26 6.26 -6.77 -19.07
N PRO A 27 5.16 -7.22 -19.70
CA PRO A 27 3.89 -7.42 -19.02
C PRO A 27 3.95 -8.54 -17.97
N VAL A 28 4.83 -9.53 -18.15
CA VAL A 28 5.00 -10.63 -17.18
C VAL A 28 5.60 -10.11 -15.87
N LYS A 29 6.61 -9.24 -15.95
CA LYS A 29 7.17 -8.59 -14.75
C LYS A 29 6.14 -7.68 -14.08
N ALA A 30 5.37 -6.93 -14.85
CA ALA A 30 4.28 -6.11 -14.32
C ALA A 30 3.24 -6.95 -13.57
N ALA A 31 2.81 -8.07 -14.16
CA ALA A 31 1.84 -8.98 -13.54
C ALA A 31 2.39 -9.58 -12.23
N LYS A 32 3.63 -10.06 -12.23
CA LYS A 32 4.30 -10.59 -11.03
C LYS A 32 4.42 -9.52 -9.94
N PHE A 33 4.79 -8.30 -10.29
CA PHE A 33 4.90 -7.19 -9.34
C PHE A 33 3.53 -6.84 -8.73
N ARG A 34 2.49 -6.73 -9.56
CA ARG A 34 1.11 -6.48 -9.10
C ARG A 34 0.64 -7.57 -8.14
N GLN A 35 0.95 -8.83 -8.42
CA GLN A 35 0.61 -9.95 -7.55
C GLN A 35 1.37 -9.86 -6.21
N TYR A 36 2.69 -9.68 -6.27
CA TYR A 36 3.56 -9.54 -5.10
C TYR A 36 3.08 -8.44 -4.15
N ILE A 37 2.85 -7.23 -4.68
CA ILE A 37 2.49 -6.10 -3.83
C ILE A 37 1.07 -6.23 -3.25
N ARG A 38 0.13 -6.77 -4.03
CA ARG A 38 -1.22 -7.06 -3.52
C ARG A 38 -1.19 -8.10 -2.40
N GLU A 39 -0.36 -9.13 -2.52
CA GLU A 39 -0.20 -10.12 -1.46
C GLU A 39 0.39 -9.51 -0.18
N HIS A 40 1.41 -8.66 -0.31
CA HIS A 40 2.01 -7.97 0.84
C HIS A 40 1.01 -7.02 1.51
N VAL A 41 0.26 -6.26 0.71
CA VAL A 41 -0.80 -5.41 1.26
C VAL A 41 -1.87 -6.26 1.92
N ARG A 42 -2.27 -7.39 1.33
CA ARG A 42 -3.24 -8.33 1.91
C ARG A 42 -2.80 -8.83 3.28
N GLN A 43 -1.53 -9.19 3.44
CA GLN A 43 -0.98 -9.61 4.73
C GLN A 43 -1.01 -8.49 5.78
N LYS A 44 -0.98 -7.22 5.34
CA LYS A 44 -1.07 -6.04 6.21
C LYS A 44 -2.49 -5.52 6.44
N ILE A 45 -3.49 -6.01 5.72
CA ILE A 45 -4.90 -5.67 5.97
C ILE A 45 -5.33 -5.80 7.45
N PRO A 46 -5.00 -6.88 8.20
CA PRO A 46 -5.37 -6.97 9.61
C PRO A 46 -4.73 -5.88 10.48
N ASP A 47 -3.47 -5.51 10.22
CA ASP A 47 -2.78 -4.41 10.90
C ASP A 47 -3.46 -3.08 10.58
N ILE A 48 -3.73 -2.79 9.29
CA ILE A 48 -4.40 -1.57 8.81
C ILE A 48 -5.82 -1.46 9.37
N LYS A 49 -6.56 -2.57 9.40
CA LYS A 49 -7.90 -2.64 10.00
C LYS A 49 -7.83 -2.40 11.51
N SER A 50 -6.79 -2.85 12.19
CA SER A 50 -6.61 -2.60 13.62
C SER A 50 -6.34 -1.12 13.90
N VAL A 51 -5.51 -0.46 13.08
CA VAL A 51 -5.33 1.01 13.12
C VAL A 51 -6.66 1.73 12.87
N SER A 52 -7.37 1.34 11.81
CA SER A 52 -8.66 1.95 11.44
C SER A 52 -9.71 1.75 12.53
N ARG A 53 -9.82 0.53 13.10
CA ARG A 53 -10.73 0.24 14.21
C ARG A 53 -10.38 1.01 15.47
N LYS A 54 -9.10 1.15 15.82
CA LYS A 54 -8.66 1.95 16.97
C LYS A 54 -9.06 3.43 16.80
N ARG A 55 -8.94 3.96 15.59
CA ARG A 55 -9.40 5.32 15.23
C ARG A 55 -10.94 5.44 15.17
N GLN A 56 -11.63 4.36 14.83
CA GLN A 56 -13.09 4.32 14.72
C GLN A 56 -13.78 4.01 16.07
N MET A 57 -13.10 3.40 17.04
CA MET A 57 -13.64 3.13 18.38
C MET A 57 -14.00 4.42 19.13
N THR A 58 -13.44 5.57 18.72
CA THR A 58 -13.81 6.90 19.24
C THR A 58 -15.03 7.52 18.54
N LYS A 59 -15.56 6.90 17.48
CA LYS A 59 -16.75 7.37 16.74
C LYS A 59 -17.72 6.21 16.56
N GLU A 60 -18.74 6.23 17.41
CA GLU A 60 -19.83 5.25 17.54
C GLU A 60 -20.22 4.51 16.24
N GLY A 61 -20.21 3.17 16.31
CA GLY A 61 -21.33 2.37 15.79
C GLY A 61 -21.40 2.05 14.30
N SER A 62 -20.30 1.86 13.57
CA SER A 62 -20.38 1.37 12.17
C SER A 62 -19.65 0.04 11.97
N SER A 63 -20.37 -1.07 12.22
CA SER A 63 -19.98 -2.42 11.78
C SER A 63 -20.25 -2.57 10.29
N GLY A 64 -19.48 -1.85 9.48
CA GLY A 64 -19.44 -2.07 8.04
C GLY A 64 -18.47 -3.20 7.73
N HIS A 65 -18.91 -4.21 6.98
CA HIS A 65 -17.99 -5.17 6.35
C HIS A 65 -17.01 -4.38 5.48
N ILE A 66 -15.79 -4.16 5.99
CA ILE A 66 -14.77 -3.39 5.28
C ILE A 66 -14.35 -4.21 4.07
N ASP A 67 -14.75 -3.74 2.89
CA ASP A 67 -14.38 -4.33 1.61
C ASP A 67 -12.85 -4.30 1.46
N GLU A 68 -12.25 -5.48 1.55
CA GLU A 68 -10.79 -5.67 1.51
C GLU A 68 -10.19 -5.26 0.16
N SER A 69 -11.01 -5.30 -0.89
CA SER A 69 -10.62 -4.89 -2.24
C SER A 69 -10.20 -3.43 -2.30
N ARG A 70 -10.73 -2.56 -1.43
CA ARG A 70 -10.29 -1.16 -1.32
C ARG A 70 -8.80 -1.03 -1.00
N TYR A 71 -8.28 -1.90 -0.13
CA TYR A 71 -6.86 -1.91 0.23
C TYR A 71 -5.97 -2.48 -0.87
N LEU A 72 -6.52 -3.26 -1.81
CA LEU A 72 -5.76 -3.85 -2.93
C LEU A 72 -5.68 -2.93 -4.17
N SER A 73 -6.15 -1.69 -4.04
CA SER A 73 -6.09 -0.65 -5.07
C SER A 73 -4.65 -0.20 -5.36
N LYS A 74 -4.39 0.33 -6.58
CA LYS A 74 -3.08 0.86 -6.99
C LYS A 74 -2.56 1.88 -5.97
N GLU A 75 -3.44 2.75 -5.46
CA GLU A 75 -3.09 3.81 -4.51
C GLU A 75 -2.59 3.26 -3.18
N TYR A 76 -3.27 2.28 -2.57
CA TYR A 76 -2.82 1.65 -1.33
C TYR A 76 -1.53 0.84 -1.52
N CYS A 77 -1.41 0.14 -2.66
CA CYS A 77 -0.16 -0.52 -3.02
C CYS A 77 0.99 0.49 -3.16
N ARG A 78 0.74 1.67 -3.72
CA ARG A 78 1.73 2.76 -3.82
C ARG A 78 2.08 3.30 -2.43
N LYS A 79 1.11 3.58 -1.57
CA LYS A 79 1.35 4.02 -0.17
C LYS A 79 2.18 3.00 0.62
N TYR A 80 1.90 1.71 0.43
CA TYR A 80 2.71 0.65 1.01
C TYR A 80 4.15 0.66 0.49
N TRP A 81 4.32 0.81 -0.82
CA TRP A 81 5.64 0.90 -1.46
C TRP A 81 6.46 2.12 -1.02
N MET A 82 5.80 3.26 -0.86
CA MET A 82 6.41 4.51 -0.38
C MET A 82 6.81 4.41 1.10
N GLY A 83 6.26 3.44 1.84
CA GLY A 83 6.50 3.25 3.28
C GLY A 83 5.53 4.02 4.17
N GLU A 84 4.68 4.89 3.61
CA GLU A 84 3.67 5.65 4.35
C GLU A 84 2.73 4.72 5.13
N LEU A 85 2.24 3.66 4.48
CA LEU A 85 1.33 2.71 5.13
C LEU A 85 2.02 1.92 6.25
N GLN A 86 3.30 1.58 6.09
CA GLN A 86 4.07 0.89 7.12
C GLN A 86 4.33 1.80 8.32
N GLN A 87 4.55 3.10 8.06
CA GLN A 87 4.72 4.10 9.09
C GLN A 87 3.43 4.31 9.88
N GLU A 88 2.26 4.38 9.22
CA GLU A 88 0.95 4.47 9.88
C GLU A 88 0.66 3.26 10.78
N ILE A 89 1.00 2.04 10.31
CA ILE A 89 0.85 0.82 11.12
C ILE A 89 1.73 0.90 12.38
N ARG A 90 3.01 1.25 12.21
CA ARG A 90 3.97 1.34 13.33
C ARG A 90 3.58 2.40 14.36
N ASP A 91 3.12 3.55 13.89
CA ASP A 91 2.66 4.64 14.75
C ASP A 91 1.48 4.19 15.62
N ALA A 92 0.52 3.47 15.03
CA ALA A 92 -0.65 2.95 15.73
C ALA A 92 -0.35 1.80 16.71
N GLU A 93 0.72 1.04 16.49
CA GLU A 93 1.25 0.03 17.43
C GLU A 93 2.00 0.66 18.61
N THR A 94 2.57 1.85 18.43
CA THR A 94 3.38 2.55 19.45
C THR A 94 2.52 3.28 20.50
N TYR A 95 1.27 3.59 20.18
CA TYR A 95 0.31 4.25 21.08
C TYR A 95 -0.59 3.24 21.80
#